data_AF-A0A6A8UAV5-F1
#
_entry.id   AF-A0A6A8UAV5-F1
#
_cell.length_a   1.000
_cell.length_b   1.000
_cell.length_c   1.000
_cell.angle_alpha   90.00
_cell.angle_beta   90.00
_cell.angle_gamma   90.00
#
_symmetry.space_group_name_H-M   'P 1'
#
loop_
_entity.id
_entity.type
_entity.pdbx_description
1 polymer ?
#
loop_
_entity_poly.entity_id
_entity_poly.type
_entity_poly.pdbx_seq_one_letter_code
_entity_poly.pdbx_strand_id
1 'polypeptide(L)'
;MKENNKRVVFYSAEKDGFLESYKDRGSLVFKAVFDDRLWKALQLPIEFYEKQKNELDKLAEAFGCEVLIMETKYNVTKLDGSDFERTEREGSLKNGIEALMELLTN
;
A
#
# COMPACT_ATOMS: atom_id res chain seq x y z
N MET A 1 -8.33 -1.42 -15.00
CA MET A 1 -7.19 -0.49 -14.79
C MET A 1 -5.93 -1.33 -14.70
N LYS A 2 -4.93 -1.14 -15.58
CA LYS A 2 -3.62 -1.78 -15.42
C LYS A 2 -2.79 -0.88 -14.52
N GLU A 3 -2.96 -1.02 -13.21
CA GLU A 3 -2.03 -0.41 -12.26
C GLU A 3 -0.67 -1.11 -12.36
N ASN A 4 0.40 -0.36 -12.13
CA ASN A 4 1.75 -0.90 -12.01
C ASN A 4 1.81 -1.69 -10.69
N ASN A 5 1.41 -2.97 -10.73
CA ASN A 5 1.11 -3.77 -9.54
C ASN A 5 2.35 -4.36 -8.86
N LYS A 6 3.53 -3.82 -9.15
CA LYS A 6 4.78 -4.27 -8.55
C LYS A 6 5.04 -3.47 -7.29
N ARG A 7 5.16 -4.19 -6.17
CA ARG A 7 5.45 -3.65 -4.83
C ARG A 7 6.70 -4.32 -4.30
N VAL A 8 7.41 -3.66 -3.40
CA VAL A 8 8.45 -4.26 -2.59
C VAL A 8 7.86 -4.72 -1.26
N VAL A 9 8.20 -5.93 -0.84
CA VAL A 9 7.84 -6.53 0.45
C VAL A 9 9.09 -7.13 1.11
N PHE A 10 9.02 -7.34 2.42
CA PHE A 10 10.13 -7.89 3.22
C PHE A 10 9.69 -9.23 3.83
N TYR A 11 10.46 -10.29 3.60
CA TYR A 11 10.17 -11.65 4.11
C TYR A 11 11.26 -12.12 5.06
N SER A 12 10.89 -12.60 6.24
CA SER A 12 11.83 -13.20 7.19
C SER A 12 11.67 -14.72 7.19
N ALA A 13 12.71 -15.44 6.77
CA ALA A 13 12.74 -16.90 6.84
C ALA A 13 12.75 -17.41 8.29
N GLU A 14 13.32 -16.66 9.23
CA GLU A 14 13.34 -17.01 10.65
C GLU A 14 11.93 -16.99 11.26
N LYS A 15 11.10 -16.01 10.84
CA LYS A 15 9.72 -15.86 11.33
C LYS A 15 8.68 -16.54 10.45
N ASP A 16 9.10 -17.07 9.30
CA ASP A 16 8.24 -17.58 8.23
C ASP A 16 7.09 -16.61 7.91
N GLY A 17 7.43 -15.35 7.66
CA GLY A 17 6.41 -14.31 7.50
C GLY A 17 6.91 -13.02 6.88
N PHE A 18 5.97 -12.27 6.33
CA PHE A 18 6.19 -10.95 5.77
C PHE A 18 6.11 -9.89 6.85
N LEU A 19 6.95 -8.86 6.76
CA LEU A 19 6.87 -7.69 7.65
C LEU A 19 5.52 -6.99 7.43
N GLU A 20 4.62 -7.02 8.40
CA GLU A 20 3.31 -6.34 8.37
C GLU A 20 3.46 -4.89 8.84
N SER A 21 4.19 -4.69 9.94
CA SER A 21 4.45 -3.36 10.49
C SER A 21 5.67 -3.36 11.40
N TYR A 22 6.27 -2.19 11.60
CA TYR A 22 7.26 -1.99 12.65
C TYR A 22 7.02 -0.64 13.34
N LYS A 23 7.44 -0.54 14.60
CA LYS A 23 7.47 0.72 15.35
C LYS A 23 8.91 1.09 15.65
N ASP A 24 9.32 2.25 15.14
CA ASP A 24 10.53 2.91 15.60
C ASP A 24 10.25 3.80 16.83
N ARG A 25 11.30 4.05 17.61
CA ARG A 25 11.41 5.21 18.50
C ARG A 25 12.75 5.88 18.21
N GLY A 26 12.84 6.57 17.07
CA GLY A 26 14.10 7.16 16.62
C GLY A 26 15.04 6.09 16.08
N SER A 27 16.25 5.95 16.65
CA SER A 27 17.27 5.01 16.14
C SER A 27 17.09 3.55 16.56
N LEU A 28 16.13 3.24 17.44
CA LEU A 28 15.82 1.87 17.85
C LEU A 28 14.45 1.42 17.33
N VAL A 29 14.42 0.27 16.67
CA VAL A 29 13.18 -0.45 16.43
C VAL A 29 12.76 -1.15 17.72
N PHE A 30 11.55 -0.86 18.18
CA PHE A 30 11.01 -1.41 19.42
C PHE A 30 10.20 -2.69 19.17
N LYS A 31 9.56 -2.81 17.99
CA LYS A 31 8.73 -3.96 17.63
C LYS A 31 8.60 -4.10 16.13
N ALA A 32 8.86 -5.29 15.60
CA ALA A 32 8.48 -5.70 14.25
C ALA A 32 7.39 -6.78 14.37
N VAL A 33 6.37 -6.69 13.53
CA VAL A 33 5.25 -7.64 13.44
C VAL A 33 5.32 -8.30 12.08
N PHE A 34 5.29 -9.63 12.10
CA PHE A 34 5.31 -10.47 10.91
C PHE A 34 4.02 -11.25 10.78
N ASP A 35 3.57 -11.47 9.56
CA ASP A 35 2.38 -12.24 9.22
C ASP A 35 2.68 -13.09 7.98
N ASP A 36 2.23 -14.34 7.98
CA ASP A 36 2.42 -15.29 6.89
C ASP A 36 1.59 -14.92 5.63
N ARG A 37 0.57 -14.09 5.78
CA ARG A 37 -0.30 -13.67 4.68
C ARG A 37 0.29 -12.50 3.91
N LEU A 38 0.66 -12.75 2.66
CA LEU A 38 1.21 -11.76 1.73
C LEU A 38 0.38 -10.46 1.61
N TRP A 39 -0.96 -10.54 1.64
CA TRP A 39 -1.82 -9.36 1.49
C TRP A 39 -1.78 -8.39 2.69
N LYS A 40 -1.24 -8.83 3.83
CA LYS A 40 -0.99 -7.98 5.01
C LYS A 40 0.42 -7.39 5.05
N ALA A 41 1.30 -7.82 4.14
CA ALA A 41 2.66 -7.31 4.10
C ALA A 41 2.67 -5.78 3.94
N LEU A 42 3.65 -5.14 4.55
CA LEU A 42 4.04 -3.77 4.25
C LEU A 42 4.47 -3.72 2.78
N GLN A 43 3.67 -3.04 1.96
CA GLN A 43 3.85 -2.95 0.51
C GLN A 43 4.34 -1.57 0.12
N LEU A 44 5.59 -1.48 -0.31
CA LEU A 44 6.18 -0.24 -0.79
C LEU A 44 6.06 -0.12 -2.31
N PRO A 45 5.69 1.05 -2.88
CA PRO A 45 5.93 1.33 -4.29
C PRO A 45 7.42 1.15 -4.62
N ILE A 46 7.74 0.61 -5.80
CA ILE A 46 9.14 0.42 -6.23
C ILE A 46 9.88 1.76 -6.23
N GLU A 47 9.25 2.82 -6.73
CA GLU A 47 9.88 4.14 -6.84
C GLU A 47 10.20 4.73 -5.46
N PHE A 48 9.40 4.39 -4.44
CA PHE A 48 9.67 4.79 -3.06
C PHE A 48 10.86 4.02 -2.48
N TYR A 49 10.90 2.70 -2.72
CA TYR A 49 12.00 1.86 -2.27
C TYR A 49 13.33 2.29 -2.91
N GLU A 50 13.37 2.53 -4.21
CA GLU A 50 14.59 2.96 -4.92
C GLU A 50 15.15 4.30 -4.39
N LYS A 51 14.27 5.27 -4.09
CA LYS A 51 14.69 6.56 -3.52
C LYS A 51 15.32 6.46 -2.13
N GLN A 52 14.97 5.42 -1.36
CA GLN A 52 15.43 5.20 0.02
C GLN A 52 16.15 3.86 0.18
N LYS A 53 16.72 3.33 -0.92
CA LYS A 53 17.22 1.96 -0.98
C LYS A 53 18.18 1.62 0.15
N ASN A 54 19.16 2.49 0.39
CA ASN A 54 20.18 2.26 1.42
C ASN A 54 19.61 2.18 2.84
N GLU A 55 18.57 2.95 3.16
CA GLU A 55 17.94 2.94 4.49
C GLU A 55 17.05 1.70 4.65
N LEU A 56 16.28 1.37 3.60
CA LEU A 56 15.39 0.20 3.60
C LEU A 56 16.17 -1.12 3.56
N ASP A 57 17.32 -1.18 2.90
CA ASP A 57 18.20 -2.35 2.91
C ASP A 57 18.80 -2.58 4.30
N LYS A 58 19.22 -1.53 5.00
CA LYS A 58 19.68 -1.62 6.39
C LYS A 58 18.56 -2.07 7.33
N LEU A 59 17.34 -1.59 7.09
CA LEU A 59 16.16 -2.02 7.85
C LEU A 59 15.86 -3.50 7.61
N ALA A 60 15.93 -3.95 6.36
CA ALA A 60 15.79 -5.37 6.03
C ALA A 60 16.86 -6.23 6.71
N GLU A 61 18.12 -5.80 6.65
CA GLU A 61 19.25 -6.47 7.32
C GLU A 61 19.03 -6.54 8.84
N ALA A 62 18.64 -5.43 9.48
CA ALA A 62 18.37 -5.37 10.92
C ALA A 62 17.24 -6.31 11.36
N PHE A 63 16.30 -6.60 10.46
CA PHE A 63 15.20 -7.53 10.70
C PHE A 63 15.43 -8.94 10.15
N GLY A 64 16.60 -9.22 9.56
CA GLY A 64 16.86 -10.51 8.91
C GLY A 64 15.86 -10.83 7.80
N CYS A 65 15.47 -9.80 7.03
CA CYS A 65 14.51 -9.93 5.94
C CYS A 65 15.21 -9.96 4.57
N GLU A 66 14.69 -10.80 3.69
CA GLU A 66 14.90 -10.71 2.25
C GLU A 66 13.97 -9.67 1.63
N VAL A 67 14.47 -8.87 0.70
CA VAL A 67 13.69 -7.87 -0.03
C VAL A 67 13.19 -8.48 -1.33
N LEU A 68 11.88 -8.51 -1.53
CA LEU A 68 11.23 -9.19 -2.65
C LEU A 68 10.38 -8.22 -3.48
N ILE A 69 10.26 -8.48 -4.78
CA ILE A 69 9.27 -7.83 -5.64
C ILE A 69 8.02 -8.72 -5.71
N MET A 70 6.90 -8.17 -5.25
CA MET A 70 5.58 -8.77 -5.38
C MET A 70 4.86 -8.15 -6.58
N GLU A 71 4.43 -8.97 -7.54
CA GLU A 71 3.54 -8.56 -8.62
C GLU A 71 2.16 -9.19 -8.41
N THR A 72 1.10 -8.36 -8.37
CA THR A 72 -0.28 -8.83 -8.17
C THR A 72 -1.15 -8.52 -9.39
N LYS A 73 -2.22 -9.29 -9.59
CA LYS A 73 -3.26 -8.97 -10.57
C LYS A 73 -4.60 -9.08 -9.87
N TYR A 74 -5.24 -7.93 -9.65
CA TYR A 74 -6.56 -7.87 -9.03
C TYR A 74 -7.64 -7.85 -10.10
N ASN A 75 -8.63 -8.73 -9.93
CA ASN A 75 -9.90 -8.69 -10.64
C ASN A 75 -10.99 -8.33 -9.63
N VAL A 76 -11.89 -7.43 -10.01
CA VAL A 76 -13.01 -7.00 -9.15
C VAL A 76 -14.30 -7.28 -9.91
N THR A 77 -15.16 -8.11 -9.33
CA THR A 77 -16.50 -8.41 -9.82
C THR A 77 -17.50 -8.22 -8.68
N LYS A 78 -18.77 -8.00 -9.01
CA LYS A 78 -19.83 -7.98 -8.00
C LYS A 78 -20.09 -9.40 -7.45
N LEU A 79 -20.77 -9.50 -6.31
CA LEU A 79 -21.10 -10.79 -5.69
C LEU A 79 -22.01 -11.66 -6.56
N ASP A 80 -22.82 -11.04 -7.43
CA ASP A 80 -23.67 -11.72 -8.42
C ASP A 80 -22.88 -12.14 -9.68
N GLY A 81 -21.57 -11.89 -9.72
CA GLY A 81 -20.70 -12.19 -10.86
C GLY A 81 -20.79 -11.18 -12.00
N SER A 82 -21.61 -10.13 -11.89
CA SER A 82 -21.64 -9.06 -12.88
C SER A 82 -20.35 -8.25 -12.83
N ASP A 83 -20.03 -7.59 -13.94
CA ASP A 83 -18.92 -6.65 -13.99
C ASP A 83 -19.16 -5.49 -13.00
N PHE A 84 -18.09 -5.10 -12.33
CA PHE A 84 -18.07 -3.89 -11.51
C PHE A 84 -17.79 -2.70 -12.42
N GLU A 85 -18.76 -1.80 -12.56
CA GLU A 85 -18.54 -0.48 -13.11
C GLU A 85 -18.22 0.47 -11.97
N ARG A 86 -17.08 1.18 -12.07
CA ARG A 86 -16.73 2.21 -11.10
C ARG A 86 -17.74 3.35 -11.24
N THR A 87 -18.66 3.48 -10.30
CA THR A 87 -19.52 4.67 -10.21
C THR A 87 -18.63 5.89 -9.98
N GLU A 88 -18.81 6.95 -10.77
CA GLU A 88 -18.14 8.22 -10.50
C GLU A 88 -18.53 8.67 -9.09
N ARG A 89 -17.52 9.05 -8.30
CA ARG A 89 -17.78 9.64 -7.00
C ARG A 89 -18.42 11.00 -7.25
N GLU A 90 -19.69 11.17 -6.87
CA GLU A 90 -20.30 12.50 -6.82
C GLU A 90 -19.35 13.45 -6.07
N GLY A 91 -19.11 14.63 -6.67
CA GLY A 91 -18.23 15.64 -6.10
C GLY A 91 -18.54 15.86 -4.63
N SER A 92 -17.51 16.02 -3.81
CA SER A 92 -17.70 16.22 -2.36
C SER A 92 -18.69 17.37 -2.09
N LEU A 93 -19.36 17.37 -0.93
CA LEU A 93 -20.26 18.47 -0.50
C LEU A 93 -19.65 19.87 -0.72
N LYS A 94 -18.31 19.99 -0.62
CA LYS A 94 -17.58 21.23 -0.91
C LYS A 94 -17.73 21.68 -2.37
N ASN A 95 -17.61 20.75 -3.31
CA ASN A 95 -17.80 21.02 -4.75
C ASN A 95 -19.26 21.36 -5.05
N GLY A 96 -20.20 20.72 -4.36
CA GLY A 96 -21.63 21.02 -4.46
C GLY A 96 -21.98 22.42 -3.94
N ILE A 97 -21.35 22.86 -2.85
CA ILE A 97 -21.52 24.21 -2.30
C ILE A 97 -20.89 25.27 -3.23
N GLU A 98 -19.69 25.03 -3.77
CA GLU A 98 -19.06 25.93 -4.74
C GLU A 98 -19.93 26.09 -6.00
N ALA A 99 -20.44 24.99 -6.57
CA ALA A 99 -21.33 25.03 -7.73
C ALA A 99 -22.67 25.75 -7.45
N LEU A 100 -23.22 25.61 -6.24
CA LEU A 100 -24.42 26.34 -5.82
C LEU A 100 -24.16 27.84 -5.70
N MET A 101 -23.01 28.25 -5.16
CA MET A 101 -22.66 29.67 -5.00
C MET A 101 -22.50 30.35 -6.36
N GLU A 102 -21.86 29.69 -7.33
CA GLU A 102 -21.73 30.20 -8.71
C GLU A 102 -23.09 30.40 -9.40
N LEU A 103 -24.06 29.52 -9.17
CA LEU A 103 -25.42 29.67 -9.70
C LEU A 103 -26.19 30.85 -9.09
N LEU A 104 -25.90 31.21 -7.84
CA LEU A 104 -26.56 32.31 -7.13
C LEU A 104 -25.90 33.67 -7.37
N THR A 105 -24.72 33.70 -8.01
CA THR A 105 -23.99 34.94 -8.33
C THR A 105 -24.11 35.37 -9.81
N ASN A 106 -24.85 34.62 -10.63
CA ASN A 106 -25.30 35.01 -11.97
C ASN A 106 -26.77 35.49 -11.94
#